data_AF-A0A7C6RKT5-F1
#
_entry.id   AF-A0A7C6RKT5-F1
#
_cell.length_a   1.000
_cell.length_b   1.000
_cell.length_c   1.000
_cell.angle_alpha   90.00
_cell.angle_beta   90.00
_cell.angle_gamma   90.00
#
_symmetry.space_group_name_H-M   'P 1'
#
loop_
_entity.id
_entity.type
_entity.pdbx_description
1 polymer ?
#
loop_
_entity_poly.entity_id
_entity_poly.type
_entity_poly.pdbx_seq_one_letter_code
_entity_poly.pdbx_strand_id
1 'polypeptide(L)'
;MTAAASRTVATRILGLDPGLRITGFGLVDQLGTQLRYVASGCIKTKDGELPGRLKTLLDGVREVIATYQPDVVAVEKVFVNVNPQSTLLLGQARGAVICGAVSCDLPVAEYTALQVKQSVVGYGKAHKEQVQHMVQRLLLLDASPGPDAADALACAICHAHGARGLGGLAGVGSRRRAGRILA
;
A
#
# COMPACT_ATOMS: atom_id res chain seq x y z
N MET A 1 -29.65 -25.27 -19.72
CA MET A 1 -29.29 -24.53 -18.49
C MET A 1 -27.82 -24.16 -18.58
N THR A 2 -27.52 -22.98 -19.11
CA THR A 2 -26.17 -22.43 -19.23
C THR A 2 -25.77 -21.85 -17.87
N ALA A 3 -24.75 -22.43 -17.23
CA ALA A 3 -24.15 -21.90 -16.02
C ALA A 3 -23.57 -20.50 -16.32
N ALA A 4 -24.07 -19.47 -15.64
CA ALA A 4 -23.46 -18.16 -15.67
C ALA A 4 -22.04 -18.28 -15.12
N ALA A 5 -21.03 -18.11 -15.97
CA ALA A 5 -19.65 -18.04 -15.54
C ALA A 5 -19.53 -16.88 -14.53
N SER A 6 -19.24 -17.21 -13.27
CA SER A 6 -18.91 -16.22 -12.26
C SER A 6 -17.71 -15.42 -12.77
N ARG A 7 -17.93 -14.15 -13.16
CA ARG A 7 -16.84 -13.25 -13.52
C ARG A 7 -16.04 -13.01 -12.26
N THR A 8 -14.89 -13.66 -12.16
CA THR A 8 -13.91 -13.34 -11.12
C THR A 8 -13.48 -11.89 -11.34
N VAL A 9 -13.97 -10.98 -10.52
CA VAL A 9 -13.58 -9.56 -10.54
C VAL A 9 -12.20 -9.48 -9.90
N ALA A 10 -11.24 -8.87 -10.59
CA ALA A 10 -9.93 -8.64 -10.02
C ALA A 10 -10.02 -7.53 -8.96
N THR A 11 -9.36 -7.72 -7.81
CA THR A 11 -9.24 -6.67 -6.79
C THR A 11 -8.00 -5.84 -7.09
N ARG A 12 -8.17 -4.53 -7.29
CA ARG A 12 -7.08 -3.59 -7.49
C ARG A 12 -6.57 -3.06 -6.16
N ILE A 13 -5.30 -3.27 -5.91
CA ILE A 13 -4.63 -2.95 -4.65
C ILE A 13 -3.61 -1.84 -4.91
N LEU A 14 -3.72 -0.74 -4.16
CA LEU A 14 -2.73 0.33 -4.14
C LEU A 14 -1.81 0.16 -2.92
N GLY A 15 -0.54 -0.14 -3.14
CA GLY A 15 0.52 -0.09 -2.13
C GLY A 15 1.14 1.30 -2.03
N LEU A 16 1.40 1.75 -0.80
CA LEU A 16 2.03 3.04 -0.50
C LEU A 16 3.20 2.86 0.47
N ASP A 17 4.34 3.43 0.11
CA ASP A 17 5.53 3.56 0.96
C ASP A 17 5.74 5.05 1.32
N PRO A 18 5.25 5.50 2.50
CA PRO A 18 5.23 6.92 2.85
C PRO A 18 6.62 7.46 3.16
N GLY A 19 6.94 8.60 2.55
CA GLY A 19 8.10 9.40 2.90
C GLY A 19 7.85 10.88 2.68
N LEU A 20 8.44 11.73 3.55
CA LEU A 20 8.17 13.16 3.51
C LEU A 20 8.69 13.85 2.23
N ARG A 21 9.80 13.37 1.65
CA ARG A 21 10.33 13.88 0.37
C ARG A 21 9.73 13.15 -0.83
N ILE A 22 9.64 11.84 -0.72
CA ILE A 22 9.22 10.91 -1.76
C ILE A 22 8.32 9.89 -1.10
N THR A 23 7.10 9.74 -1.61
CA THR A 23 6.21 8.62 -1.28
C THR A 23 6.07 7.74 -2.49
N GLY A 24 6.47 6.47 -2.38
CA GLY A 24 6.31 5.48 -3.45
C GLY A 24 4.86 5.01 -3.56
N PHE A 25 4.41 4.73 -4.78
CA PHE A 25 3.14 4.03 -5.01
C PHE A 25 3.29 2.89 -6.02
N GLY A 26 2.50 1.84 -5.84
CA GLY A 26 2.45 0.69 -6.72
C GLY A 26 1.05 0.10 -6.77
N LEU A 27 0.56 -0.22 -7.97
CA LEU A 27 -0.74 -0.82 -8.20
C LEU A 27 -0.61 -2.21 -8.80
N VAL A 28 -1.36 -3.15 -8.23
CA VAL A 28 -1.48 -4.51 -8.74
C VAL A 28 -2.94 -4.93 -8.79
N ASP A 29 -3.30 -5.69 -9.82
CA ASP A 29 -4.58 -6.38 -9.90
C ASP A 29 -4.42 -7.82 -9.41
N GLN A 30 -5.25 -8.24 -8.46
CA GLN A 30 -5.30 -9.59 -7.94
C GLN A 30 -6.48 -10.36 -8.52
N LEU A 31 -6.18 -11.45 -9.23
CA LEU A 31 -7.17 -12.40 -9.74
C LEU A 31 -6.88 -13.80 -9.21
N GLY A 32 -7.51 -14.18 -8.09
CA GLY A 32 -7.19 -15.42 -7.41
C GLY A 32 -5.73 -15.43 -6.92
N THR A 33 -4.90 -16.34 -7.45
CA THR A 33 -3.44 -16.41 -7.17
C THR A 33 -2.60 -15.49 -8.04
N GLN A 34 -3.16 -14.99 -9.14
CA GLN A 34 -2.39 -14.21 -10.11
C GLN A 34 -2.35 -12.75 -9.69
N LEU A 35 -1.16 -12.18 -9.76
CA LEU A 35 -0.93 -10.74 -9.63
C LEU A 35 -0.53 -10.19 -11.00
N ARG A 36 -1.05 -9.01 -11.32
CA ARG A 36 -0.66 -8.28 -12.53
C ARG A 36 -0.26 -6.87 -12.15
N TYR A 37 0.88 -6.42 -12.67
CA TYR A 37 1.27 -5.04 -12.56
C TYR A 37 0.29 -4.11 -13.28
N VAL A 38 -0.03 -2.97 -12.68
CA VAL A 38 -0.87 -1.93 -13.28
C VAL A 38 -0.05 -0.66 -13.50
N ALA A 39 0.54 -0.12 -12.43
CA ALA A 39 1.32 1.11 -12.47
C ALA A 39 2.20 1.23 -11.22
N SER A 40 3.24 2.05 -11.28
CA SER A 40 4.02 2.46 -10.12
C SER A 40 4.72 3.78 -10.38
N GLY A 41 5.11 4.46 -9.32
CA GLY A 41 5.76 5.76 -9.40
C GLY A 41 5.99 6.36 -8.02
N CYS A 42 6.19 7.67 -7.97
CA CYS A 42 6.39 8.38 -6.72
C CYS A 42 5.70 9.75 -6.71
N ILE A 43 5.13 10.10 -5.56
CA ILE A 43 4.69 11.46 -5.25
C ILE A 43 5.88 12.20 -4.64
N LYS A 44 6.37 13.23 -5.31
CA LYS A 44 7.54 14.02 -4.88
C LYS A 44 7.09 15.35 -4.31
N THR A 45 7.50 15.64 -3.08
CA THR A 45 7.32 16.99 -2.50
C THR A 45 8.51 17.86 -2.86
N LYS A 46 8.26 19.12 -3.24
CA LYS A 46 9.33 20.13 -3.36
C LYS A 46 9.80 20.55 -1.96
N ASP A 47 10.99 21.17 -1.89
CA ASP A 47 11.42 21.84 -0.67
C ASP A 47 10.44 22.97 -0.31
N GLY A 48 10.29 23.23 0.98
CA GLY A 48 9.31 24.18 1.51
C GLY A 48 8.83 23.80 2.90
N GLU A 49 7.85 24.56 3.40
CA GLU A 49 7.28 24.33 4.72
C GLU A 49 6.53 23.00 4.81
N LEU A 50 6.62 22.37 5.98
CA LEU A 50 6.01 21.08 6.26
C LEU A 50 4.51 21.01 5.89
N PRO A 51 3.64 21.97 6.25
CA PRO A 51 2.21 21.89 5.91
C PRO A 51 1.94 21.77 4.39
N GLY A 52 2.67 22.54 3.57
CA GLY A 52 2.54 22.47 2.12
C GLY A 52 3.00 21.12 1.54
N ARG A 53 4.02 20.53 2.14
CA ARG A 53 4.51 19.19 1.77
C ARG A 53 3.52 18.10 2.15
N LEU A 54 2.90 18.19 3.33
CA LEU A 54 1.83 17.27 3.74
C LEU A 54 0.61 17.38 2.81
N LYS A 55 0.20 18.60 2.43
CA LYS A 55 -0.86 18.81 1.43
C LYS A 55 -0.51 18.16 0.10
N THR A 56 0.73 18.30 -0.37
CA THR A 56 1.21 17.68 -1.62
C THR A 56 1.07 16.15 -1.58
N LEU A 57 1.43 15.52 -0.46
CA LEU A 57 1.25 14.08 -0.28
C LEU A 57 -0.21 13.67 -0.31
N LEU A 58 -1.06 14.38 0.43
CA LEU A 58 -2.50 14.12 0.49
C LEU A 58 -3.14 14.23 -0.90
N ASP A 59 -2.90 15.33 -1.61
CA ASP A 59 -3.47 15.56 -2.94
C ASP A 59 -2.93 14.56 -3.97
N GLY A 60 -1.63 14.25 -3.92
CA GLY A 60 -1.01 13.26 -4.80
C GLY A 60 -1.60 11.85 -4.62
N VAL A 61 -1.90 11.45 -3.37
CA VAL A 61 -2.58 10.17 -3.11
C VAL A 61 -3.99 10.17 -3.70
N ARG A 62 -4.73 11.28 -3.55
CA ARG A 62 -6.07 11.42 -4.13
C ARG A 62 -6.04 11.37 -5.66
N GLU A 63 -5.02 11.98 -6.28
CA GLU A 63 -4.82 11.93 -7.73
C GLU A 63 -4.54 10.50 -8.23
N VAL A 64 -3.67 9.75 -7.55
CA VAL A 64 -3.41 8.34 -7.85
C VAL A 64 -4.70 7.51 -7.71
N ILE A 65 -5.47 7.72 -6.64
CA ILE A 65 -6.75 7.02 -6.43
C ILE A 65 -7.76 7.36 -7.51
N ALA A 66 -7.91 8.65 -7.87
CA ALA A 66 -8.83 9.08 -8.91
C ALA A 66 -8.45 8.51 -10.29
N THR A 67 -7.15 8.41 -10.57
CA THR A 67 -6.63 7.91 -11.85
C THR A 67 -6.82 6.41 -12.00
N TYR A 68 -6.50 5.63 -10.97
CA TYR A 68 -6.42 4.17 -11.08
C TYR A 68 -7.57 3.41 -10.43
N GLN A 69 -8.40 4.09 -9.63
CA GLN A 69 -9.58 3.55 -8.96
C GLN A 69 -9.31 2.22 -8.23
N PRO A 70 -8.37 2.18 -7.27
CA PRO A 70 -8.12 0.98 -6.49
C PRO A 70 -9.30 0.66 -5.56
N ASP A 71 -9.48 -0.61 -5.22
CA ASP A 71 -10.50 -1.09 -4.28
C ASP A 71 -10.03 -1.00 -2.83
N VAL A 72 -8.72 -1.08 -2.61
CA VAL A 72 -8.10 -1.13 -1.28
C VAL A 72 -6.70 -0.55 -1.31
N VAL A 73 -6.28 0.00 -0.16
CA VAL A 73 -4.94 0.57 0.03
C VAL A 73 -4.16 -0.23 1.07
N ALA A 74 -2.91 -0.56 0.75
CA ALA A 74 -1.94 -1.17 1.65
C ALA A 74 -0.85 -0.14 1.98
N VAL A 75 -0.59 0.11 3.25
CA VAL A 75 0.40 1.10 3.69
C VAL A 75 1.43 0.44 4.60
N GLU A 76 2.71 0.75 4.39
CA GLU A 76 3.74 0.30 5.31
C GLU A 76 3.59 0.96 6.71
N LYS A 77 3.73 0.14 7.75
CA LYS A 77 3.89 0.59 9.14
C LYS A 77 5.34 0.98 9.35
N VAL A 78 5.52 2.24 9.71
CA VAL A 78 6.81 2.77 10.14
C VAL A 78 6.96 2.50 11.64
N PHE A 79 8.11 1.93 12.03
CA PHE A 79 8.53 1.86 13.43
C PHE A 79 9.50 3.01 13.76
N VAL A 80 9.51 3.40 15.03
CA VAL A 80 10.41 4.41 15.61
C VAL A 80 11.84 4.23 15.11
N ASN A 81 12.36 5.27 14.47
CA ASN A 81 13.74 5.34 14.01
C ASN A 81 14.65 5.83 15.16
N VAL A 82 15.96 5.65 15.03
CA VAL A 82 16.96 6.06 16.05
C VAL A 82 16.87 7.56 16.35
N ASN A 83 16.48 8.37 15.35
CA ASN A 83 16.30 9.81 15.51
C ASN A 83 14.80 10.18 15.68
N PRO A 84 14.37 10.69 16.86
CA PRO A 84 12.99 11.05 17.14
C PRO A 84 12.42 12.12 16.20
N GLN A 85 13.23 13.11 15.80
CA GLN A 85 12.78 14.18 14.90
C GLN A 85 12.44 13.64 13.51
N SER A 86 13.30 12.76 12.96
CA SER A 86 13.02 12.10 11.69
C SER A 86 11.78 11.21 11.75
N THR A 87 11.57 10.54 12.90
CA THR A 87 10.39 9.70 13.14
C THR A 87 9.12 10.52 13.17
N LEU A 88 9.13 11.68 13.84
CA LEU A 88 7.96 12.57 13.92
C LEU A 88 7.56 13.07 12.52
N LEU A 89 8.52 13.52 11.72
CA LEU A 89 8.30 13.97 10.34
C LEU A 89 7.75 12.86 9.45
N LEU A 90 8.28 11.65 9.59
CA LEU A 90 7.80 10.48 8.86
C LEU A 90 6.38 10.08 9.29
N GLY A 91 6.08 10.15 10.59
CA GLY A 91 4.74 9.95 11.12
C GLY A 91 3.72 10.94 10.56
N GLN A 92 4.09 12.20 10.42
CA GLN A 92 3.25 13.23 9.79
C GLN A 92 3.01 12.97 8.31
N ALA A 93 4.06 12.64 7.55
CA ALA A 93 3.94 12.28 6.13
C ALA A 93 3.01 11.08 5.93
N ARG A 94 3.20 10.04 6.76
CA ARG A 94 2.33 8.86 6.79
C ARG A 94 0.89 9.21 7.12
N GLY A 95 0.67 10.10 8.10
CA GLY A 95 -0.66 10.60 8.43
C GLY A 95 -1.34 11.26 7.22
N ALA A 96 -0.62 12.12 6.49
CA ALA A 96 -1.15 12.76 5.28
C ALA A 96 -1.50 11.74 4.18
N VAL A 97 -0.68 10.72 3.98
CA VAL A 97 -0.91 9.64 3.01
C VAL A 97 -2.17 8.84 3.36
N ILE A 98 -2.31 8.42 4.63
CA ILE A 98 -3.49 7.68 5.10
C ILE A 98 -4.75 8.56 4.99
N CYS A 99 -4.68 9.82 5.41
CA CYS A 99 -5.77 10.78 5.27
C CYS A 99 -6.20 10.94 3.81
N GLY A 100 -5.26 11.02 2.87
CA GLY A 100 -5.55 11.04 1.43
C GLY A 100 -6.37 9.82 0.99
N ALA A 101 -5.95 8.62 1.41
CA ALA A 101 -6.66 7.38 1.08
C ALA A 101 -8.07 7.31 1.69
N VAL A 102 -8.22 7.54 2.99
CA VAL A 102 -9.53 7.43 3.66
C VAL A 102 -10.47 8.58 3.29
N SER A 103 -9.97 9.73 2.84
CA SER A 103 -10.79 10.82 2.30
C SER A 103 -11.49 10.47 0.97
N CYS A 104 -11.05 9.38 0.33
CA CYS A 104 -11.68 8.78 -0.85
C CYS A 104 -12.52 7.54 -0.50
N ASP A 105 -12.88 7.35 0.77
CA ASP A 105 -13.67 6.23 1.28
C ASP A 105 -13.06 4.84 1.04
N LEU A 106 -11.74 4.76 0.85
CA LEU A 106 -11.05 3.48 0.65
C LEU A 106 -10.65 2.80 1.97
N PRO A 107 -10.81 1.47 2.07
CA PRO A 107 -10.25 0.71 3.18
C PRO A 107 -8.72 0.73 3.13
N VAL A 108 -8.11 0.94 4.31
CA VAL A 108 -6.65 0.97 4.48
C VAL A 108 -6.22 -0.19 5.37
N ALA A 109 -5.31 -1.03 4.85
CA ALA A 109 -4.62 -2.08 5.60
C ALA A 109 -3.16 -1.69 5.83
N GLU A 110 -2.61 -2.07 6.98
CA GLU A 110 -1.27 -1.65 7.39
C GLU A 110 -0.35 -2.84 7.67
N TYR A 111 0.85 -2.82 7.10
CA TYR A 111 1.81 -3.94 7.16
C TYR A 111 3.17 -3.52 7.68
N THR A 112 3.76 -4.30 8.57
CA THR A 112 5.14 -4.08 9.01
C THR A 112 6.14 -4.44 7.90
N ALA A 113 7.32 -3.80 7.90
CA ALA A 113 8.42 -4.17 7.00
C ALA A 113 8.74 -5.67 7.03
N LEU A 114 8.61 -6.30 8.21
CA LEU A 114 8.81 -7.75 8.37
C LEU A 114 7.76 -8.55 7.61
N GLN A 115 6.47 -8.20 7.75
CA GLN A 115 5.38 -8.84 7.01
C GLN A 115 5.54 -8.66 5.50
N VAL A 116 5.89 -7.46 5.06
CA VAL A 116 6.15 -7.18 3.63
C VAL A 116 7.27 -8.09 3.11
N LYS A 117 8.43 -8.10 3.78
CA LYS A 117 9.55 -8.98 3.41
C LYS A 117 9.13 -10.45 3.37
N GLN A 118 8.52 -10.95 4.45
CA GLN A 118 8.06 -12.34 4.53
C GLN A 118 7.11 -12.72 3.39
N SER A 119 6.18 -11.85 3.05
CA SER A 119 5.17 -12.11 2.02
C SER A 119 5.74 -12.15 0.60
N VAL A 120 6.83 -11.44 0.34
CA VAL A 120 7.43 -11.30 -0.99
C VAL A 120 8.54 -12.33 -1.22
N VAL A 121 9.40 -12.55 -0.22
CA VAL A 121 10.60 -13.40 -0.36
C VAL A 121 10.49 -14.76 0.36
N GLY A 122 9.46 -14.95 1.19
CA GLY A 122 9.26 -16.16 2.00
C GLY A 122 9.91 -16.15 3.39
N TYR A 123 10.76 -15.16 3.72
CA TYR A 123 11.38 -15.01 5.05
C TYR A 123 11.66 -13.55 5.42
N GLY A 124 11.70 -13.22 6.72
CA GLY A 124 11.63 -11.82 7.18
C GLY A 124 12.94 -11.01 7.18
N LYS A 125 14.09 -11.66 7.03
CA LYS A 125 15.42 -11.02 7.09
C LYS A 125 16.01 -10.72 5.70
N ALA A 126 15.20 -10.68 4.65
CA ALA A 126 15.70 -10.41 3.31
C ALA A 126 16.28 -8.99 3.15
N HIS A 127 17.33 -8.90 2.33
CA HIS A 127 17.93 -7.65 1.90
C HIS A 127 17.02 -6.91 0.92
N LYS A 128 17.11 -5.57 0.86
CA LYS A 128 16.27 -4.74 -0.02
C LYS A 128 16.36 -5.16 -1.50
N GLU A 129 17.56 -5.49 -1.97
CA GLU A 129 17.80 -5.98 -3.33
C GLU A 129 17.03 -7.28 -3.64
N GLN A 130 16.90 -8.17 -2.65
CA GLN A 130 16.15 -9.42 -2.80
C GLN A 130 14.64 -9.15 -2.92
N VAL A 131 14.12 -8.18 -2.15
CA VAL A 131 12.72 -7.76 -2.25
C VAL A 131 12.45 -7.19 -3.65
N GLN A 132 13.31 -6.28 -4.13
CA GLN A 132 13.18 -5.68 -5.46
C GLN A 132 13.21 -6.72 -6.58
N HIS A 133 14.15 -7.67 -6.53
CA HIS A 133 14.22 -8.77 -7.50
C HIS A 133 12.96 -9.65 -7.46
N MET A 134 12.45 -9.96 -6.26
CA MET A 134 11.23 -10.75 -6.13
C MET A 134 9.99 -10.00 -6.60
N VAL A 135 9.89 -8.69 -6.37
CA VAL A 135 8.82 -7.85 -6.93
C VAL A 135 8.83 -7.93 -8.46
N GLN A 136 10.01 -7.75 -9.08
CA GLN A 136 10.17 -7.86 -10.53
C GLN A 136 9.68 -9.23 -11.04
N ARG A 137 10.07 -10.31 -10.36
CA ARG A 137 9.69 -11.68 -10.73
C ARG A 137 8.20 -11.96 -10.55
N LEU A 138 7.62 -11.57 -9.41
CA LEU A 138 6.21 -11.83 -9.08
C LEU A 138 5.25 -11.07 -9.99
N LEU A 139 5.67 -9.90 -10.48
CA LEU A 139 4.87 -9.04 -11.35
C LEU A 139 5.27 -9.11 -12.83
N LEU A 140 6.23 -9.97 -13.19
CA LEU A 140 6.74 -10.16 -14.54
C LEU A 140 7.17 -8.84 -15.21
N LEU A 141 7.90 -8.00 -14.48
CA LEU A 141 8.35 -6.70 -15.00
C LEU A 141 9.61 -6.88 -15.87
N ASP A 142 9.63 -6.21 -17.02
CA ASP A 142 10.75 -6.25 -17.98
C ASP A 142 12.05 -5.65 -17.42
N ALA A 143 11.93 -4.70 -16.49
CA ALA A 143 13.04 -4.04 -15.83
C ALA A 143 12.82 -3.94 -14.33
N SER A 144 13.93 -3.82 -13.58
CA SER A 144 13.86 -3.64 -12.14
C SER A 144 13.21 -2.29 -11.80
N PRO A 145 12.15 -2.25 -10.97
CA PRO A 145 11.53 -1.00 -10.56
C PRO A 145 12.51 -0.17 -9.72
N GLY A 146 12.36 1.16 -9.71
CA GLY A 146 13.10 2.01 -8.76
C GLY A 146 12.81 1.62 -7.30
N PRO A 147 13.70 1.93 -6.34
CA PRO A 147 13.62 1.43 -4.96
C PRO A 147 12.29 1.79 -4.28
N ASP A 148 11.83 3.04 -4.38
CA ASP A 148 10.57 3.49 -3.76
C ASP A 148 9.34 2.81 -4.40
N ALA A 149 9.39 2.56 -5.71
CA ALA A 149 8.34 1.84 -6.41
C ALA A 149 8.33 0.35 -6.04
N ALA A 150 9.51 -0.25 -5.83
CA ALA A 150 9.66 -1.63 -5.39
C ALA A 150 9.07 -1.84 -3.99
N ASP A 151 9.39 -0.96 -3.05
CA ASP A 151 8.89 -1.02 -1.67
C ASP A 151 7.35 -0.86 -1.64
N ALA A 152 6.78 0.05 -2.44
CA ALA A 152 5.34 0.22 -2.58
C ALA A 152 4.64 -1.00 -3.25
N LEU A 153 5.19 -1.55 -4.33
CA LEU A 153 4.68 -2.76 -4.98
C LEU A 153 4.76 -3.98 -4.05
N ALA A 154 5.83 -4.10 -3.27
CA ALA A 154 5.98 -5.13 -2.25
C ALA A 154 4.86 -5.04 -1.19
N CYS A 155 4.48 -3.83 -0.78
CA CYS A 155 3.36 -3.63 0.13
C CYS A 155 2.02 -4.08 -0.46
N ALA A 156 1.78 -3.79 -1.75
CA ALA A 156 0.59 -4.25 -2.45
C ALA A 156 0.53 -5.79 -2.57
N ILE A 157 1.66 -6.42 -2.91
CA ILE A 157 1.81 -7.89 -2.94
C ILE A 157 1.56 -8.49 -1.54
N CYS A 158 2.09 -7.85 -0.49
CA CYS A 158 1.88 -8.27 0.89
C CYS A 158 0.40 -8.33 1.26
N HIS A 159 -0.37 -7.32 0.87
CA HIS A 159 -1.82 -7.32 1.07
C HIS A 159 -2.49 -8.47 0.30
N ALA A 160 -2.13 -8.64 -0.97
CA ALA A 160 -2.68 -9.67 -1.84
C ALA A 160 -2.42 -11.10 -1.29
N HIS A 161 -1.23 -11.36 -0.77
CA HIS A 161 -0.88 -12.65 -0.15
C HIS A 161 -1.49 -12.81 1.24
N GLY A 162 -1.51 -11.74 2.05
CA GLY A 162 -2.07 -11.72 3.40
C GLY A 162 -3.57 -12.02 3.43
N ALA A 163 -4.32 -11.55 2.44
CA ALA A 163 -5.74 -11.86 2.26
C ALA A 163 -6.02 -13.38 2.07
N ARG A 164 -5.00 -14.19 1.74
CA ARG A 164 -5.16 -15.59 1.34
C ARG A 164 -4.55 -16.62 2.29
N GLY A 165 -3.61 -16.26 3.16
CA GLY A 165 -2.87 -17.28 3.93
C GLY A 165 -2.23 -16.88 5.26
N LEU A 166 -2.20 -15.60 5.63
CA LEU A 166 -1.65 -15.13 6.92
C LEU A 166 -2.79 -14.69 7.84
N GLY A 167 -3.65 -15.65 8.19
CA GLY A 167 -4.92 -15.44 8.88
C GLY A 167 -4.90 -14.38 9.99
N GLY A 168 -5.80 -13.40 9.86
CA GLY A 168 -6.39 -12.71 11.02
C GLY A 168 -5.66 -11.51 11.61
N LEU A 169 -4.59 -10.98 11.01
CA LEU A 169 -3.89 -9.80 11.55
C LEU A 169 -4.23 -8.45 10.90
N ALA A 170 -5.08 -8.43 9.87
CA ALA A 170 -5.70 -7.19 9.45
C ALA A 170 -6.82 -6.87 10.45
N GLY A 171 -6.59 -5.88 11.31
CA GLY A 171 -7.62 -5.23 12.11
C GLY A 171 -8.64 -4.55 11.19
N VAL A 172 -9.50 -5.34 10.56
CA VAL A 172 -10.64 -4.85 9.81
C VAL A 172 -11.69 -4.51 10.85
N GLY A 173 -11.94 -3.21 10.99
CA GLY A 173 -13.04 -2.63 11.77
C GLY A 173 -14.42 -2.99 11.21
N SER A 174 -14.71 -4.28 11.02
CA SER A 174 -16.06 -4.79 10.83
C SER A 174 -16.73 -4.89 12.21
N ARG A 175 -17.11 -3.74 12.77
CA ARG A 175 -18.21 -3.75 13.75
C ARG A 175 -19.50 -3.75 12.95
N ARG A 176 -20.13 -4.92 12.90
CA ARG A 176 -21.58 -5.03 12.62
C ARG A 176 -22.29 -4.00 13.51
N ARG A 177 -23.04 -3.10 12.88
CA ARG A 177 -23.88 -2.10 13.53
C ARG A 177 -25.03 -2.84 14.25
N ALA A 178 -24.78 -3.32 15.46
CA ALA A 178 -25.83 -3.72 16.38
C ALA A 178 -26.30 -2.46 17.11
N GLY A 179 -27.60 -2.19 17.01
CA GLY A 179 -28.19 -0.89 17.20
C GLY A 179 -28.01 -0.24 18.57
N ARG A 180 -27.98 1.10 18.53
CA ARG A 180 -28.91 1.99 19.24
C ARG A 180 -28.68 3.41 18.75
N ILE A 181 -29.77 4.10 18.47
CA ILE A 181 -29.81 5.57 18.47
C ILE A 181 -29.91 5.95 19.95
N LEU A 182 -29.00 6.80 20.42
CA LEU A 182 -29.25 7.62 21.59
C LEU A 182 -29.24 9.08 21.12
N ALA A 183 -30.21 9.81 21.64
CA ALA A 183 -30.60 11.17 21.29
C ALA A 183 -29.45 12.18 21.35
#